data_AF-A0A2V9KGN5-F1
#
_entry.id   AF-A0A2V9KGN5-F1
#
_cell.length_a   1.000
_cell.length_b   1.000
_cell.length_c   1.000
_cell.angle_alpha   90.00
_cell.angle_beta   90.00
_cell.angle_gamma   90.00
#
_symmetry.space_group_name_H-M   'P 1'
#
loop_
_entity.id
_entity.type
_entity.pdbx_description
1 polymer ?
#
loop_
_entity_poly.entity_id
_entity_poly.type
_entity_poly.pdbx_seq_one_letter_code
_entity_poly.pdbx_strand_id
1 'polypeptide(L)'
;MGLIGALWAYQGWHILSYASGEVKDPGRTLPWSYLLGTSAVVAVYLSANLAYLRVLPLAVLADNRYQSVAARTMEILAGPKGAAFVSVLILCSIFGALNGNILGGGRVCFAMARDEVFFASVGRIHSRYKTPAAALVIQGCWSIALANIGSFQQLYTYVITSGWFFYGMAALAVLI
;
A
#
# COMPACT_ATOMS: atom_id res chain seq x y z
N MET A 1 11.66 -14.19 6.75
CA MET A 1 11.17 -12.89 7.27
C MET A 1 11.60 -11.71 6.40
N GLY A 2 12.87 -11.58 5.98
CA GLY A 2 13.32 -10.44 5.15
C GLY A 2 12.59 -10.27 3.80
N LEU A 3 12.23 -11.38 3.13
CA LEU A 3 11.52 -11.33 1.84
C LEU A 3 10.12 -10.69 1.97
N ILE A 4 9.39 -10.99 3.05
CA ILE A 4 8.01 -10.50 3.25
C ILE A 4 8.00 -8.97 3.39
N GLY A 5 8.98 -8.40 4.09
CA GLY A 5 9.15 -6.95 4.20
C GLY A 5 9.50 -6.30 2.86
N ALA A 6 10.35 -6.93 2.05
CA ALA A 6 10.65 -6.44 0.70
C ALA A 6 9.41 -6.50 -0.20
N LEU A 7 8.65 -7.60 -0.16
CA LEU A 7 7.40 -7.74 -0.92
C LEU A 7 6.39 -6.67 -0.51
N TRP A 8 6.27 -6.36 0.79
CA TRP A 8 5.44 -5.26 1.28
C TRP A 8 5.83 -3.91 0.72
N ALA A 9 7.13 -3.62 0.63
CA ALA A 9 7.60 -2.36 0.07
C ALA A 9 7.21 -2.19 -1.42
N TYR A 10 7.10 -3.29 -2.17
CA TYR A 10 6.66 -3.25 -3.58
C TYR A 10 5.16 -3.52 -3.77
N GLN A 11 4.38 -3.71 -2.70
CA GLN A 11 2.93 -3.88 -2.82
C GLN A 11 2.23 -2.57 -3.20
N GLY A 12 1.07 -2.70 -3.85
CA GLY A 12 0.20 -1.58 -4.23
C GLY A 12 0.02 -1.40 -5.73
N TRP A 13 0.81 -2.11 -6.54
CA TRP A 13 0.67 -2.13 -8.00
C TRP A 13 -0.76 -2.52 -8.44
N HIS A 14 -1.41 -3.47 -7.77
CA HIS A 14 -2.74 -3.95 -8.12
C HIS A 14 -3.86 -2.88 -7.98
N ILE A 15 -3.64 -1.82 -7.20
CA ILE A 15 -4.62 -0.73 -7.02
C ILE A 15 -4.82 0.04 -8.34
N LEU A 16 -3.79 0.09 -9.21
CA LEU A 16 -3.89 0.67 -10.55
C LEU A 16 -4.97 -0.04 -11.39
N SER A 17 -5.12 -1.36 -11.22
CA SER A 17 -6.16 -2.12 -11.92
C SER A 17 -7.58 -1.71 -11.49
N TYR A 18 -7.78 -1.22 -10.25
CA TYR A 18 -9.08 -0.73 -9.80
C TYR A 18 -9.50 0.59 -10.47
N ALA A 19 -8.54 1.34 -11.02
CA ALA A 19 -8.78 2.56 -11.78
C ALA A 19 -8.75 2.34 -13.30
N SER A 20 -8.53 1.09 -13.76
CA SER A 20 -8.42 0.76 -15.20
C SER A 20 -9.61 1.24 -16.04
N GLY A 21 -10.83 1.20 -15.50
CA GLY A 21 -12.04 1.68 -16.17
C GLY A 21 -12.15 3.20 -16.31
N GLU A 22 -11.34 3.96 -15.57
CA GLU A 22 -11.26 5.42 -15.63
C GLU A 22 -10.06 5.91 -16.46
N VAL A 23 -9.15 5.01 -16.85
CA VAL A 23 -7.96 5.32 -17.64
C VAL A 23 -8.31 5.40 -19.12
N LYS A 24 -7.85 6.45 -19.80
CA LYS A 24 -7.98 6.60 -21.25
C LYS A 24 -7.06 5.57 -21.95
N ASP A 25 -7.65 4.73 -22.80
CA ASP A 25 -6.96 3.65 -23.52
C ASP A 25 -6.16 2.72 -22.59
N PRO A 26 -6.85 1.95 -21.73
CA PRO A 26 -6.19 1.13 -20.72
C PRO A 26 -5.28 0.05 -21.32
N GLY A 27 -5.59 -0.44 -22.53
CA GLY A 27 -4.81 -1.48 -23.22
C GLY A 27 -3.38 -1.07 -23.55
N ARG A 28 -3.14 0.22 -23.82
CA ARG A 28 -1.79 0.76 -24.07
C ARG A 28 -1.22 1.47 -22.84
N THR A 29 -2.04 2.18 -22.08
CA THR A 29 -1.58 3.01 -20.97
C THR A 29 -1.19 2.20 -19.75
N LEU A 30 -1.91 1.12 -19.42
CA LEU A 30 -1.61 0.32 -18.22
C LEU A 30 -0.26 -0.40 -18.31
N PRO A 31 0.10 -1.10 -19.41
CA PRO A 31 1.40 -1.77 -19.51
C PRO A 31 2.58 -0.80 -19.34
N TRP A 32 2.53 0.36 -19.99
CA TRP A 32 3.57 1.39 -19.85
C TRP A 32 3.61 2.01 -18.46
N SER A 33 2.45 2.25 -17.85
CA SER A 33 2.36 2.76 -16.48
C SER A 33 2.97 1.78 -15.47
N TYR A 34 2.71 0.48 -15.63
CA TYR A 34 3.34 -0.54 -14.80
C TYR A 34 4.85 -0.58 -15.00
N LEU A 35 5.32 -0.64 -16.24
CA LEU A 35 6.75 -0.74 -16.52
C LEU A 35 7.53 0.47 -16.01
N LEU A 36 7.09 1.68 -16.38
CA LEU A 36 7.78 2.92 -16.00
C LEU A 36 7.62 3.21 -14.50
N GLY A 37 6.42 3.02 -13.96
CA GLY A 37 6.12 3.24 -12.55
C GLY A 37 6.94 2.31 -11.65
N THR A 38 6.93 1.00 -11.91
CA THR A 38 7.71 0.04 -11.14
C THR A 38 9.21 0.31 -11.29
N SER A 39 9.70 0.61 -12.50
CA SER A 39 11.14 0.92 -12.72
C SER A 39 11.58 2.15 -11.94
N ALA A 40 10.75 3.20 -11.90
CA ALA A 40 11.03 4.40 -11.12
C ALA A 40 11.06 4.10 -9.62
N VAL A 41 10.12 3.31 -9.11
CA VAL A 41 10.09 2.89 -7.70
C VAL A 41 11.35 2.10 -7.34
N VAL A 42 11.76 1.15 -8.18
CA VAL A 42 13.00 0.37 -7.98
C VAL A 42 14.22 1.29 -7.93
N ALA A 43 14.34 2.25 -8.85
CA ALA A 43 15.47 3.19 -8.86
C ALA A 43 15.51 4.06 -7.59
N VAL A 44 14.37 4.57 -7.15
CA VAL A 44 14.25 5.33 -5.89
C VAL A 44 14.61 4.47 -4.68
N TYR A 45 14.16 3.22 -4.64
CA TYR A 45 14.47 2.32 -3.53
C TYR A 45 15.96 1.98 -3.48
N LEU A 46 16.57 1.67 -4.62
CA LEU A 46 18.00 1.36 -4.68
C LEU A 46 18.86 2.56 -4.27
N SER A 47 18.53 3.76 -4.77
CA SER A 47 19.24 4.99 -4.41
C SER A 47 19.10 5.33 -2.92
N ALA A 48 17.90 5.20 -2.35
CA ALA A 48 17.68 5.41 -0.92
C ALA A 48 18.44 4.40 -0.06
N ASN A 49 18.41 3.10 -0.41
CA ASN A 49 19.16 2.07 0.31
C ASN A 49 20.68 2.34 0.26
N LEU A 50 21.20 2.76 -0.90
CA LEU A 50 22.61 3.12 -1.04
C LEU A 50 22.96 4.32 -0.14
N ALA A 51 22.10 5.34 -0.09
CA ALA A 51 22.30 6.49 0.78
C ALA A 51 22.29 6.08 2.27
N TYR A 52 21.37 5.22 2.69
CA TYR A 52 21.30 4.73 4.07
C TYR A 52 22.56 3.95 4.48
N LEU A 53 23.04 3.05 3.61
CA LEU A 53 24.25 2.27 3.88
C LEU A 53 25.53 3.13 3.95
N ARG A 54 25.53 4.31 3.31
CA ARG A 54 26.66 5.26 3.36
C ARG A 54 26.69 6.08 4.65
N VAL A 55 25.53 6.33 5.26
CA VAL A 55 25.38 7.23 6.41
C VAL A 55 25.24 6.47 7.73
N LEU A 56 24.56 5.32 7.72
CA LEU A 56 24.23 4.56 8.92
C LEU A 56 25.06 3.27 9.03
N PRO A 57 25.66 2.99 10.21
CA PRO A 57 26.22 1.68 10.49
C PRO A 57 25.13 0.59 10.42
N LEU A 58 25.48 -0.60 9.93
CA LEU A 58 24.58 -1.76 9.85
C LEU A 58 23.89 -2.09 11.19
N ALA A 59 24.58 -1.87 12.31
CA ALA A 59 24.02 -2.07 13.65
C ALA A 59 22.83 -1.14 13.94
N VAL A 60 22.82 0.08 13.41
CA VAL A 60 21.72 1.04 13.57
C VAL A 60 20.56 0.68 12.63
N LEU A 61 20.85 0.16 11.45
CA LEU A 61 19.84 -0.34 10.51
C LEU A 61 19.12 -1.61 11.01
N ALA A 62 19.81 -2.42 11.82
CA ALA A 62 19.26 -3.62 12.42
C ALA A 62 18.49 -3.37 13.73
N ASP A 63 18.53 -2.15 14.29
CA ASP A 63 17.81 -1.84 15.52
C ASP A 63 16.34 -1.49 15.20
N ASN A 64 15.45 -2.42 15.53
CA ASN A 64 14.00 -2.32 15.33
C ASN A 64 13.33 -1.19 16.13
N ARG A 65 14.05 -0.49 17.02
CA ARG A 65 13.51 0.66 17.76
C ARG A 65 13.33 1.90 16.87
N TYR A 66 14.00 1.96 15.73
CA TYR A 66 13.88 3.09 14.81
C TYR A 66 12.79 2.85 13.77
N GLN A 67 11.63 3.49 13.97
CA GLN A 67 10.48 3.37 13.08
C GLN A 67 10.70 4.02 11.69
N SER A 68 11.68 4.92 11.55
CA SER A 68 12.03 5.57 10.28
C SER A 68 13.54 5.72 10.10
N VAL A 69 14.11 4.85 9.27
CA VAL A 69 15.53 4.91 8.85
C VAL A 69 15.84 6.22 8.09
N ALA A 70 14.86 6.72 7.33
CA ALA A 70 14.96 7.96 6.59
C ALA A 70 15.11 9.19 7.51
N ALA A 71 14.27 9.30 8.54
CA ALA A 71 14.31 10.41 9.48
C ALA A 71 15.64 10.44 10.25
N ARG A 72 16.14 9.26 10.67
CA ARG A 72 17.42 9.15 11.37
C ARG A 72 18.61 9.52 10.48
N THR A 73 18.60 9.10 9.22
CA THR A 73 19.63 9.49 8.24
C THR A 73 19.68 11.01 8.08
N MET A 74 18.51 11.65 8.00
CA MET A 74 18.40 13.11 7.85
C MET A 74 18.73 13.86 9.14
N GLU A 75 18.50 13.26 10.31
CA GLU A 75 18.94 13.81 11.58
C GLU A 75 20.47 13.92 11.64
N ILE A 76 21.18 12.90 11.15
CA ILE A 76 22.65 12.88 11.10
C ILE A 76 23.18 13.88 10.08
N LEU A 77 22.56 13.97 8.89
CA LEU A 77 23.03 14.82 7.79
C LEU A 77 22.68 16.30 7.95
N ALA A 78 21.47 16.61 8.41
CA ALA A 78 20.87 17.94 8.38
C ALA A 78 20.29 18.38 9.74
N GLY A 79 20.56 17.61 10.79
CA GLY A 79 20.11 17.90 12.16
C GLY A 79 18.60 17.67 12.38
N PRO A 80 18.08 18.05 13.56
CA PRO A 80 16.68 17.83 13.94
C PRO A 80 15.66 18.45 12.98
N LYS A 81 16.00 19.59 12.36
CA LYS A 81 15.14 20.27 11.37
C LYS A 81 15.00 19.46 10.09
N GLY A 82 16.07 18.82 9.62
CA GLY A 82 16.03 17.94 8.45
C GLY A 82 15.23 16.66 8.71
N ALA A 83 15.37 16.08 9.89
CA ALA A 83 14.56 14.94 10.32
C ALA A 83 13.06 15.27 10.38
N ALA A 84 12.69 16.44 10.92
CA ALA A 84 11.30 16.89 10.96
C ALA A 84 10.73 17.09 9.55
N PHE A 85 11.47 17.74 8.65
CA PHE A 85 11.04 17.96 7.27
C PHE A 85 10.76 16.64 6.53
N VAL A 86 11.68 15.67 6.60
CA VAL A 86 11.48 14.37 5.95
C VAL A 86 10.38 13.55 6.61
N SER A 87 10.20 13.67 7.92
CA SER A 87 9.08 13.03 8.61
C SER A 87 7.73 13.57 8.12
N VAL A 88 7.60 14.87 7.88
CA VAL A 88 6.39 15.47 7.29
C VAL A 88 6.13 14.95 5.88
N LEU A 89 7.17 14.83 5.04
CA LEU A 89 7.03 14.26 3.70
C LEU A 89 6.57 12.79 3.75
N ILE A 90 7.13 12.00 4.67
CA ILE A 90 6.72 10.60 4.88
C ILE A 90 5.25 10.55 5.32
N LEU A 91 4.82 11.39 6.25
CA LEU A 91 3.43 11.46 6.70
C LEU A 91 2.48 11.84 5.56
N CYS A 92 2.86 12.80 4.72
CA CYS A 92 2.07 13.17 3.54
C CYS A 92 1.93 12.00 2.56
N SER A 93 3.01 11.24 2.32
CA SER A 93 3.01 10.05 1.49
C SER A 93 2.13 8.94 2.07
N ILE A 94 2.23 8.67 3.37
CA ILE A 94 1.38 7.69 4.07
C ILE A 94 -0.09 8.09 3.95
N PHE A 95 -0.42 9.37 4.12
CA PHE A 95 -1.79 9.85 4.00
C PHE A 95 -2.34 9.68 2.59
N GLY A 96 -1.54 9.98 1.57
CA GLY A 96 -1.89 9.73 0.17
C GLY A 96 -2.14 8.25 -0.13
N ALA A 97 -1.23 7.38 0.32
CA ALA A 97 -1.37 5.94 0.16
C ALA A 97 -2.60 5.37 0.90
N LEU A 98 -2.88 5.88 2.11
CA LEU A 98 -4.06 5.50 2.88
C LEU A 98 -5.35 5.89 2.17
N ASN A 99 -5.42 7.11 1.61
CA ASN A 99 -6.57 7.55 0.83
C ASN A 99 -6.83 6.64 -0.39
N GLY A 100 -5.79 6.28 -1.12
CA GLY A 100 -5.89 5.33 -2.24
C GLY A 100 -6.42 3.96 -1.82
N ASN A 101 -5.95 3.42 -0.68
CA ASN A 101 -6.42 2.14 -0.14
C ASN A 101 -7.88 2.19 0.33
N ILE A 102 -8.33 3.30 0.93
CA ILE A 102 -9.72 3.47 1.36
C ILE A 102 -10.65 3.50 0.14
N LEU A 103 -10.28 4.25 -0.91
CA LEU A 103 -11.05 4.33 -2.15
C LEU A 103 -11.07 3.00 -2.89
N GLY A 104 -9.92 2.32 -2.99
CA GLY A 104 -9.80 1.01 -3.61
C GLY A 104 -10.61 -0.06 -2.89
N GLY A 105 -10.50 -0.15 -1.55
CA GLY A 105 -11.24 -1.12 -0.74
C GLY A 105 -12.75 -0.96 -0.86
N GLY A 106 -13.27 0.26 -0.85
CA GLY A 106 -14.69 0.54 -1.07
C GLY A 106 -15.20 0.08 -2.44
N ARG A 107 -14.41 0.26 -3.51
CA ARG A 107 -14.76 -0.16 -4.87
C ARG A 107 -14.84 -1.69 -5.00
N VAL A 108 -13.92 -2.42 -4.35
CA VAL A 108 -13.90 -3.89 -4.37
C VAL A 108 -15.12 -4.46 -3.65
N CYS A 109 -15.42 -3.99 -2.43
CA CYS A 109 -16.62 -4.40 -1.69
C CYS A 109 -17.93 -4.09 -2.45
N PHE A 110 -17.97 -2.94 -3.13
CA PHE A 110 -19.10 -2.57 -3.98
C PHE A 110 -19.26 -3.49 -5.19
N ALA A 111 -18.18 -3.81 -5.91
CA ALA A 111 -18.21 -4.75 -7.03
C ALA A 111 -18.67 -6.15 -6.59
N MET A 112 -18.14 -6.66 -5.47
CA MET A 112 -18.55 -7.96 -4.91
C MET A 112 -20.03 -8.00 -4.50
N ALA A 113 -20.58 -6.90 -3.99
CA ALA A 113 -22.00 -6.82 -3.65
C ALA A 113 -22.90 -6.76 -4.91
N ARG A 114 -22.41 -6.20 -6.02
CA ARG A 114 -23.12 -6.19 -7.31
C ARG A 114 -23.14 -7.58 -7.95
N ASP A 115 -22.06 -8.34 -7.78
CA ASP A 115 -21.94 -9.70 -8.30
C ASP A 115 -22.60 -10.75 -7.37
N GLU A 116 -23.41 -10.30 -6.39
CA GLU A 116 -24.18 -11.10 -5.41
C GLU A 116 -23.34 -12.05 -4.52
N VAL A 117 -22.02 -11.93 -4.54
CA VAL A 117 -21.08 -12.73 -3.73
C VAL A 117 -20.79 -12.11 -2.36
N PHE A 118 -21.38 -10.95 -2.05
CA PHE A 118 -21.22 -10.25 -0.78
C PHE A 118 -22.55 -9.63 -0.29
N PHE A 119 -22.61 -9.21 0.97
CA PHE A 119 -23.83 -8.67 1.56
C PHE A 119 -24.42 -7.50 0.74
N ALA A 120 -25.67 -7.64 0.30
CA ALA A 120 -26.37 -6.66 -0.54
C ALA A 120 -26.45 -5.24 0.07
N SER A 121 -26.37 -5.13 1.41
CA SER A 121 -26.32 -3.85 2.13
C SER A 121 -25.07 -3.02 1.82
N VAL A 122 -23.97 -3.67 1.44
CA VAL A 122 -22.67 -3.05 1.12
C VAL A 122 -22.65 -2.49 -0.31
N GLY A 123 -23.52 -3.01 -1.18
CA GLY A 123 -23.74 -2.52 -2.54
C GLY A 123 -24.64 -1.28 -2.60
N ARG A 124 -25.24 -0.83 -1.50
CA ARG A 124 -26.10 0.37 -1.49
C ARG A 124 -25.25 1.64 -1.69
N ILE A 125 -25.40 2.23 -2.88
CA ILE A 125 -24.81 3.51 -3.22
C ILE A 125 -25.62 4.62 -2.56
N HIS A 126 -24.95 5.57 -1.92
CA HIS A 126 -25.60 6.76 -1.40
C HIS A 126 -26.16 7.61 -2.56
N SER A 127 -27.45 7.95 -2.52
CA SER A 127 -28.18 8.64 -3.62
C SER A 127 -27.54 9.98 -4.04
N ARG A 128 -27.08 10.78 -3.07
CA ARG A 128 -26.45 12.09 -3.30
C ARG A 128 -24.96 12.03 -3.67
N TYR A 129 -24.17 11.22 -2.98
CA TYR A 129 -22.69 11.22 -3.11
C TYR A 129 -22.15 10.15 -4.05
N LYS A 130 -23.02 9.24 -4.54
CA LYS A 130 -22.65 8.11 -5.39
C LYS A 130 -21.50 7.24 -4.83
N THR A 131 -21.36 7.20 -3.50
CA THR A 131 -20.32 6.44 -2.80
C THR A 131 -20.92 5.27 -2.01
N PRO A 132 -20.20 4.14 -1.87
CA PRO A 132 -20.63 3.00 -1.06
C PRO A 132 -20.31 3.26 0.43
N ALA A 133 -21.12 4.08 1.08
CA ALA A 133 -20.88 4.52 2.47
C ALA A 133 -20.81 3.35 3.47
N ALA A 134 -21.65 2.32 3.31
CA ALA A 134 -21.65 1.15 4.18
C ALA A 134 -20.35 0.34 4.07
N ALA A 135 -19.80 0.19 2.86
CA ALA A 135 -18.51 -0.47 2.64
C ALA A 135 -17.37 0.22 3.37
N LEU A 136 -17.33 1.56 3.30
CA LEU A 136 -16.31 2.36 3.95
C LEU A 136 -16.38 2.28 5.48
N VAL A 137 -17.59 2.28 6.05
CA VAL A 137 -17.79 2.14 7.50
C VAL A 137 -17.32 0.76 7.96
N ILE A 138 -17.71 -0.32 7.28
CA ILE A 138 -17.30 -1.69 7.63
C ILE A 138 -15.78 -1.82 7.53
N GLN A 139 -15.17 -1.33 6.44
CA GLN A 139 -13.72 -1.32 6.27
C GLN A 139 -13.02 -0.53 7.38
N GLY A 140 -13.57 0.62 7.77
CA GLY A 140 -13.06 1.45 8.86
C GLY A 140 -13.13 0.75 10.21
N CYS A 141 -14.30 0.20 10.57
CA CYS A 141 -14.48 -0.55 11.82
C CYS A 141 -13.54 -1.76 11.90
N TRP A 142 -13.38 -2.50 10.80
CA TRP A 142 -12.45 -3.63 10.75
C TRP A 142 -11.00 -3.19 10.88
N SER A 143 -10.62 -2.09 10.23
CA SER A 143 -9.28 -1.51 10.35
C SER A 143 -8.97 -1.08 11.79
N ILE A 144 -9.94 -0.47 12.48
CA ILE A 144 -9.80 -0.08 13.89
C ILE A 144 -9.64 -1.31 14.78
N ALA A 145 -10.44 -2.36 14.57
CA ALA A 145 -10.31 -3.59 15.34
C ALA A 145 -8.93 -4.23 15.17
N LEU A 146 -8.45 -4.35 13.92
CA LEU A 146 -7.13 -4.90 13.63
C LEU A 146 -5.99 -4.06 14.21
N ALA A 147 -6.11 -2.72 14.18
CA ALA A 147 -5.12 -1.82 14.75
C ALA A 147 -4.98 -1.97 16.28
N ASN A 148 -6.04 -2.38 16.98
CA ASN A 148 -6.02 -2.61 18.41
C ASN A 148 -5.51 -4.02 18.80
N ILE A 149 -5.63 -5.00 17.91
CA ILE A 149 -5.33 -6.42 18.21
C ILE A 149 -3.94 -6.84 17.71
N GLY A 150 -3.49 -6.32 16.56
CA GLY A 150 -2.30 -6.80 15.88
C GLY A 150 -1.07 -5.90 16.02
N SER A 151 0.11 -6.49 16.18
CA SER A 151 1.36 -5.75 15.94
C SER A 151 1.52 -5.45 14.44
N PHE A 152 2.22 -4.35 14.11
CA PHE A 152 2.54 -4.01 12.71
C PHE A 152 3.15 -5.22 11.96
N GLN A 153 4.05 -5.94 12.62
CA GLN A 153 4.73 -7.09 12.03
C GLN A 153 3.79 -8.24 11.68
N GLN A 154 2.81 -8.53 12.54
CA GLN A 154 1.81 -9.57 12.28
C GLN A 154 0.85 -9.13 11.17
N LEU A 155 0.37 -7.89 11.21
CA LEU A 155 -0.58 -7.36 10.24
C LEU A 155 -0.01 -7.39 8.81
N TYR A 156 1.21 -6.88 8.60
CA TYR A 156 1.80 -6.91 7.26
C TYR A 156 2.09 -8.35 6.80
N THR A 157 2.51 -9.23 7.71
CA THR A 157 2.80 -10.64 7.38
C THR A 157 1.54 -11.36 6.89
N TYR A 158 0.40 -11.15 7.56
CA TYR A 158 -0.88 -11.73 7.14
C TYR A 158 -1.31 -11.23 5.76
N VAL A 159 -1.20 -9.92 5.52
CA VAL A 159 -1.60 -9.34 4.23
C VAL A 159 -0.72 -9.84 3.09
N ILE A 160 0.60 -9.89 3.27
CA ILE A 160 1.51 -10.38 2.22
C ILE A 160 1.28 -11.86 1.94
N THR A 161 1.22 -12.68 2.99
CA THR A 161 1.07 -14.13 2.82
C THR A 161 -0.24 -14.46 2.11
N SER A 162 -1.34 -13.84 2.56
CA SER A 162 -2.66 -14.02 1.95
C SER A 162 -2.70 -13.47 0.51
N GLY A 163 -2.24 -12.24 0.30
CA GLY A 163 -2.27 -11.59 -1.01
C GLY A 163 -1.49 -12.36 -2.07
N TRP A 164 -0.28 -12.80 -1.77
CA TRP A 164 0.53 -13.57 -2.71
C TRP A 164 -0.04 -14.97 -2.99
N PHE A 165 -0.68 -15.60 -2.01
CA PHE A 165 -1.41 -16.84 -2.24
C PHE A 165 -2.54 -16.64 -3.26
N PHE A 166 -3.37 -15.61 -3.09
CA PHE A 166 -4.44 -15.28 -4.04
C PHE A 166 -3.91 -14.85 -5.42
N TYR A 167 -2.82 -14.10 -5.48
CA TYR A 167 -2.21 -13.75 -6.77
C TYR A 167 -1.71 -14.98 -7.52
N GLY A 168 -1.15 -15.97 -6.81
CA GLY A 168 -0.76 -17.25 -7.40
C GLY A 168 -1.95 -17.99 -8.00
N MET A 169 -3.07 -18.06 -7.27
CA MET A 169 -4.31 -18.66 -7.77
C MET A 169 -4.87 -17.92 -8.99
N ALA A 170 -4.89 -16.58 -8.96
CA ALA A 170 -5.36 -15.77 -10.07
C ALA A 170 -4.50 -15.96 -11.33
N ALA A 171 -3.17 -16.06 -11.18
CA ALA A 171 -2.28 -16.34 -12.29
C ALA A 171 -2.52 -17.74 -12.89
N LEU A 172 -2.76 -18.76 -12.05
CA LEU A 172 -3.11 -20.10 -12.50
C LEU A 172 -4.45 -20.11 -13.26
N ALA A 173 -5.44 -19.36 -12.79
CA ALA A 173 -6.75 -19.26 -13.42
C ALA A 173 -6.72 -18.60 -14.82
N VAL A 174 -5.69 -17.82 -15.15
CA VAL A 174 -5.51 -17.23 -16.50
C VAL A 174 -4.85 -18.23 -17.47
N LEU A 175 -4.12 -19.21 -16.95
CA LEU A 175 -3.40 -20.20 -17.76
C LEU A 175 -4.26 -21.40 -18.16
N ILE A 176 -5.38 -21.63 -17.46
CA ILE A 176 -6.34 -22.72 -17.71
C ILE A 176 -7.53 -22.14 -18.48
#